data_AF-A0A6G2UWG5-F1
#
_entry.id   AF-A0A6G2UWG5-F1
#
_cell.length_a   1.000
_cell.length_b   1.000
_cell.length_c   1.000
_cell.angle_alpha   90.00
_cell.angle_beta   90.00
_cell.angle_gamma   90.00
#
_symmetry.space_group_name_H-M   'P 1'
#
loop_
_entity.id
_entity.type
_entity.pdbx_description
1 polymer ?
#
loop_
_entity_poly.entity_id
_entity_poly.type
_entity_poly.pdbx_seq_one_letter_code
_entity_poly.pdbx_strand_id
1 'polypeptide(L)'
;HPLVGAAVEIAETGHLVLTGLLSEQRLPWLTDHTIAGTTLLPGTAFVDLALHAAHLTGLNTIEDLVLAAPLTLTPHTPTRLQVTVEPADPTGRRALTIHSRNDTTDTWTSHASGTLTLHTEPAPSAPTTWPPTGATPHDLTDLYDHLADQGYTYGPAFQGLTALWHHGTDLYAEINLPSHTNPTDHTLHPALLDAALHPLILNTTNEPTTTQRIPFAWNNITLHATHPTTLHVHLTPTTPDTV
;
A
#
# COMPACT_ATOMS: atom_id res chain seq x y z
N HIS A 1 6.78 -13.46 -5.09
CA HIS A 1 5.88 -12.46 -4.49
C HIS A 1 4.68 -13.16 -3.84
N PRO A 2 4.28 -12.85 -2.60
CA PRO A 2 3.20 -13.56 -1.92
C PRO A 2 1.85 -13.37 -2.59
N LEU A 3 1.56 -12.20 -3.18
CA LEU A 3 0.27 -11.94 -3.81
C LEU A 3 0.12 -12.57 -5.21
N VAL A 4 1.22 -12.79 -5.94
CA VAL A 4 1.22 -13.36 -7.31
C VAL A 4 2.30 -14.44 -7.46
N GLY A 5 1.91 -15.62 -7.92
CA GLY A 5 2.77 -16.81 -7.98
C GLY A 5 3.30 -17.17 -9.36
N ALA A 6 2.76 -16.57 -10.43
CA ALA A 6 3.18 -16.84 -11.79
C ALA A 6 3.22 -15.55 -12.62
N ALA A 7 4.15 -15.51 -13.58
CA ALA A 7 4.33 -14.44 -14.55
C ALA A 7 4.38 -15.05 -15.96
N VAL A 8 3.60 -14.49 -16.89
CA VAL A 8 3.47 -14.99 -18.26
C VAL A 8 3.60 -13.82 -19.22
N GLU A 9 4.56 -13.91 -20.14
CA GLU A 9 4.65 -13.00 -21.27
C GLU A 9 3.78 -13.53 -22.42
N ILE A 10 2.88 -12.69 -22.93
CA ILE A 10 2.00 -13.04 -24.03
C ILE A 10 2.73 -12.76 -25.35
N ALA A 11 3.29 -13.80 -25.96
CA ALA A 11 4.17 -13.68 -27.12
C ALA A 11 3.59 -12.86 -28.29
N GLU A 12 2.28 -12.92 -28.53
CA GLU A 12 1.64 -12.21 -29.65
C GLU A 12 1.54 -10.70 -29.40
N THR A 13 1.34 -10.30 -28.14
CA THR A 13 0.99 -8.91 -27.80
C THR A 13 2.07 -8.20 -26.99
N GLY A 14 3.02 -8.93 -26.40
CA GLY A 14 4.05 -8.38 -25.52
C GLY A 14 3.57 -7.98 -24.12
N HIS A 15 2.34 -8.35 -23.74
CA HIS A 15 1.83 -8.11 -22.39
C HIS A 15 2.53 -9.01 -21.38
N LEU A 16 2.77 -8.49 -20.17
CA LEU A 16 3.13 -9.30 -19.01
C LEU A 16 1.87 -9.49 -18.15
N VAL A 17 1.53 -10.75 -17.86
CA VAL A 17 0.40 -11.11 -17.00
C VAL A 17 0.92 -11.82 -15.76
N LEU A 18 0.63 -11.26 -14.58
CA LEU A 18 0.89 -11.88 -13.29
C LEU A 18 -0.40 -12.45 -12.73
N THR A 19 -0.34 -13.64 -12.15
CA THR A 19 -1.54 -14.29 -11.55
C THR A 19 -1.27 -14.76 -10.13
N GLY A 20 -2.31 -14.69 -9.30
CA GLY A 20 -2.24 -15.00 -7.88
C GLY A 20 -3.56 -15.50 -7.29
N LEU A 21 -3.49 -15.99 -6.05
CA LEU A 21 -4.64 -16.48 -5.30
C LEU A 21 -4.58 -15.95 -3.86
N LEU A 22 -5.40 -14.96 -3.54
CA LEU A 22 -5.55 -14.45 -2.18
C LEU A 22 -6.35 -15.45 -1.35
N SER A 23 -5.82 -15.80 -0.18
CA SER A 23 -6.47 -16.68 0.78
C SER A 23 -5.86 -16.46 2.15
N GLU A 24 -6.69 -16.36 3.18
CA GLU A 24 -6.29 -16.18 4.58
C GLU A 24 -5.38 -17.31 5.06
N GLN A 25 -5.57 -18.54 4.57
CA GLN A 25 -4.71 -19.68 4.91
C GLN A 25 -3.27 -19.48 4.44
N ARG A 26 -3.08 -18.76 3.33
CA ARG A 26 -1.77 -18.49 2.73
C ARG A 26 -1.18 -17.18 3.22
N LEU A 27 -2.03 -16.21 3.52
CA LEU A 27 -1.68 -14.84 3.88
C LEU A 27 -2.55 -14.42 5.08
N PRO A 28 -2.20 -14.85 6.31
CA PRO A 28 -3.02 -14.59 7.50
C PRO A 28 -3.26 -13.11 7.77
N TRP A 29 -2.32 -12.23 7.39
CA TRP A 29 -2.46 -10.78 7.56
C TRP A 29 -3.62 -10.17 6.76
N LEU A 30 -4.18 -10.88 5.75
CA LEU A 30 -5.29 -10.35 4.95
C LEU A 30 -6.55 -10.05 5.79
N THR A 31 -6.72 -10.68 6.94
CA THR A 31 -7.86 -10.44 7.85
C THR A 31 -7.66 -9.25 8.77
N ASP A 32 -6.45 -8.71 8.84
CA ASP A 32 -6.08 -7.67 9.80
C ASP A 32 -6.33 -6.24 9.29
N HIS A 33 -7.00 -6.10 8.14
CA HIS A 33 -7.34 -4.80 7.56
C HIS A 33 -8.86 -4.70 7.32
N THR A 34 -9.56 -4.18 8.31
CA THR A 34 -11.03 -4.05 8.30
C THR A 34 -11.44 -2.59 8.46
N ILE A 35 -12.25 -2.08 7.53
CA ILE A 35 -12.76 -0.71 7.52
C ILE A 35 -14.29 -0.77 7.58
N ALA A 36 -14.88 -0.08 8.56
CA ALA A 36 -16.33 -0.05 8.83
C ALA A 36 -16.96 -1.47 8.83
N GLY A 37 -16.27 -2.43 9.45
CA GLY A 37 -16.71 -3.83 9.55
C GLY A 37 -16.51 -4.67 8.28
N THR A 38 -15.89 -4.12 7.22
CA THR A 38 -15.60 -4.84 5.98
C THR A 38 -14.10 -5.12 5.86
N THR A 39 -13.72 -6.39 5.72
CA THR A 39 -12.32 -6.77 5.46
C THR A 39 -11.95 -6.46 4.01
N LEU A 40 -10.95 -5.62 3.83
CA LEU A 40 -10.50 -5.12 2.53
C LEU A 40 -9.04 -5.47 2.30
N LEU A 41 -8.69 -5.83 1.07
CA LEU A 41 -7.29 -5.75 0.67
C LEU A 41 -6.87 -4.26 0.73
N PRO A 42 -5.80 -3.89 1.46
CA PRO A 42 -5.42 -2.49 1.61
C PRO A 42 -4.96 -1.90 0.26
N GLY A 43 -5.15 -0.60 0.09
CA GLY A 43 -4.70 0.11 -1.11
C GLY A 43 -3.20 -0.08 -1.39
N THR A 44 -2.41 -0.21 -0.33
CA THR A 44 -0.96 -0.44 -0.36
C THR A 44 -0.55 -1.79 -0.94
N ALA A 45 -1.44 -2.79 -0.95
CA ALA A 45 -1.18 -4.06 -1.64
C ALA A 45 -1.17 -3.88 -3.16
N PHE A 46 -1.99 -2.96 -3.69
CA PHE A 46 -1.95 -2.62 -5.12
C PHE A 46 -0.66 -1.87 -5.47
N VAL A 47 -0.15 -1.03 -4.58
CA VAL A 47 1.16 -0.36 -4.74
C VAL A 47 2.29 -1.40 -4.78
N ASP A 48 2.34 -2.33 -3.83
CA ASP A 48 3.33 -3.43 -3.79
C ASP A 48 3.29 -4.27 -5.08
N LEU A 49 2.09 -4.66 -5.54
CA LEU A 49 1.90 -5.36 -6.81
C LEU A 49 2.40 -4.57 -8.02
N ALA A 50 2.11 -3.28 -8.08
CA ALA A 50 2.54 -2.40 -9.17
C ALA A 50 4.06 -2.19 -9.16
N LEU A 51 4.69 -2.04 -7.99
CA LEU A 51 6.15 -1.99 -7.86
C LEU A 51 6.81 -3.31 -8.25
N HIS A 52 6.21 -4.44 -7.89
CA HIS A 52 6.68 -5.76 -8.33
C HIS A 52 6.61 -5.91 -9.86
N ALA A 53 5.50 -5.49 -10.47
CA ALA A 53 5.34 -5.49 -11.92
C ALA A 53 6.31 -4.53 -12.64
N ALA A 54 6.58 -3.36 -12.04
CA ALA A 54 7.60 -2.43 -12.51
C ALA A 54 8.97 -3.11 -12.53
N HIS A 55 9.37 -3.75 -11.43
CA HIS A 55 10.65 -4.45 -11.35
C HIS A 55 10.81 -5.52 -12.44
N LEU A 56 9.78 -6.34 -12.66
CA LEU A 56 9.79 -7.38 -13.70
C LEU A 56 9.91 -6.82 -15.13
N THR A 57 9.57 -5.55 -15.34
CA THR A 57 9.64 -4.87 -16.64
C THR A 57 10.82 -3.90 -16.75
N GLY A 58 11.74 -3.92 -15.79
CA GLY A 58 12.93 -3.04 -15.76
C GLY A 58 12.62 -1.59 -15.36
N LEU A 59 11.46 -1.35 -14.77
CA LEU A 59 10.99 -0.06 -14.25
C LEU A 59 11.07 -0.05 -12.72
N ASN A 60 10.97 1.13 -12.10
CA ASN A 60 11.09 1.28 -10.64
C ASN A 60 10.10 2.30 -10.03
N THR A 61 9.23 2.88 -10.85
CA THR A 61 8.33 3.94 -10.43
C THR A 61 6.92 3.70 -10.93
N ILE A 62 5.97 3.97 -10.05
CA ILE A 62 4.56 4.15 -10.37
C ILE A 62 4.35 5.65 -10.56
N GLU A 63 4.10 6.09 -11.79
CA GLU A 63 3.80 7.49 -12.09
C GLU A 63 2.44 7.88 -11.53
N ASP A 64 1.44 7.04 -11.76
CA ASP A 64 0.11 7.15 -11.21
C ASP A 64 -0.49 5.75 -10.95
N LEU A 65 -1.31 5.64 -9.92
CA LEU A 65 -2.15 4.46 -9.65
C LEU A 65 -3.45 4.91 -9.00
N VAL A 66 -4.56 4.70 -9.71
CA VAL A 66 -5.91 5.03 -9.25
C VAL A 66 -6.62 3.76 -8.82
N LEU A 67 -7.22 3.79 -7.63
CA LEU A 67 -8.04 2.71 -7.08
C LEU A 67 -9.51 2.94 -7.45
N ALA A 68 -10.05 2.07 -8.29
CA ALA A 68 -11.39 2.22 -8.87
C ALA A 68 -12.48 1.56 -8.01
N ALA A 69 -12.22 0.36 -7.49
CA ALA A 69 -13.15 -0.39 -6.66
C ALA A 69 -12.42 -1.11 -5.52
N PRO A 70 -12.93 -1.08 -4.28
CA PRO A 70 -12.34 -1.82 -3.17
C PRO A 70 -12.40 -3.33 -3.45
N LEU A 71 -11.38 -4.06 -2.99
CA LEU A 71 -11.39 -5.51 -3.02
C LEU A 71 -11.76 -6.06 -1.64
N THR A 72 -13.05 -6.40 -1.48
CA THR A 72 -13.54 -7.08 -0.28
C THR A 72 -13.09 -8.53 -0.24
N LEU A 73 -12.58 -8.95 0.92
CA LEU A 73 -12.17 -10.32 1.17
C LEU A 73 -13.25 -11.02 1.98
N THR A 74 -13.77 -12.13 1.45
CA THR A 74 -14.76 -12.94 2.15
C THR A 74 -14.04 -14.08 2.88
N PRO A 75 -14.32 -14.29 4.18
CA PRO A 75 -13.69 -15.36 4.93
C PRO A 75 -13.76 -16.70 4.22
N HIS A 76 -12.63 -17.41 4.24
CA HIS A 76 -12.50 -18.75 3.64
C HIS A 76 -12.81 -18.86 2.14
N THR A 77 -12.93 -17.73 1.44
CA THR A 77 -13.21 -17.69 0.00
C THR A 77 -11.97 -17.21 -0.75
N PRO A 78 -11.29 -18.08 -1.51
CA PRO A 78 -10.15 -17.66 -2.31
C PRO A 78 -10.55 -16.64 -3.39
N THR A 79 -9.69 -15.65 -3.60
CA THR A 79 -9.87 -14.63 -4.63
C THR A 79 -8.72 -14.68 -5.61
N ARG A 80 -9.01 -14.87 -6.90
CA ARG A 80 -8.01 -14.83 -7.96
C ARG A 80 -7.63 -13.39 -8.25
N LEU A 81 -6.35 -13.16 -8.45
CA LEU A 81 -5.78 -11.87 -8.77
C LEU A 81 -5.10 -11.95 -10.14
N GLN A 82 -5.26 -10.92 -10.96
CA GLN A 82 -4.54 -10.74 -12.21
C GLN A 82 -3.99 -9.32 -12.30
N VAL A 83 -2.70 -9.20 -12.59
CA VAL A 83 -2.06 -7.94 -12.96
C VAL A 83 -1.68 -8.04 -14.43
N THR A 84 -2.07 -7.07 -15.23
CA THR A 84 -1.72 -7.01 -16.66
C THR A 84 -0.92 -5.74 -16.90
N VAL A 85 0.27 -5.89 -17.47
CA VAL A 85 1.14 -4.79 -17.89
C VAL A 85 1.20 -4.77 -19.41
N GLU A 86 0.95 -3.61 -19.99
CA GLU A 86 1.03 -3.40 -21.42
C GLU A 86 2.49 -3.36 -21.92
N PRO A 87 2.71 -3.58 -23.23
CA PRO A 87 3.96 -3.24 -23.88
C PRO A 87 4.38 -1.80 -23.59
N ALA A 88 5.69 -1.53 -23.70
CA ALA A 88 6.17 -0.17 -23.57
C ALA A 88 5.60 0.70 -24.70
N ASP A 89 5.10 1.88 -24.34
CA ASP A 89 4.78 2.91 -25.30
C ASP A 89 6.08 3.53 -25.90
N PRO A 90 5.98 4.45 -26.89
CA PRO A 90 7.17 5.08 -27.47
C PRO A 90 8.05 5.87 -26.49
N THR A 91 7.54 6.19 -25.30
CA THR A 91 8.27 6.90 -24.23
C THR A 91 8.86 5.94 -23.19
N GLY A 92 8.62 4.63 -23.33
CA GLY A 92 9.10 3.61 -22.39
C GLY A 92 8.16 3.38 -21.20
N ARG A 93 7.00 4.06 -21.15
CA ARG A 93 5.99 3.90 -20.10
C ARG A 93 5.16 2.65 -20.36
N ARG A 94 4.61 2.06 -19.31
CA ARG A 94 3.75 0.87 -19.41
C ARG A 94 2.49 1.07 -18.60
N ALA A 95 1.32 0.95 -19.24
CA ALA A 95 0.07 0.90 -18.50
C ALA A 95 -0.06 -0.42 -17.74
N LEU A 96 -0.70 -0.37 -16.58
CA LEU A 96 -0.96 -1.52 -15.72
C LEU A 96 -2.43 -1.51 -15.27
N THR A 97 -3.02 -2.69 -15.16
CA THR A 97 -4.32 -2.90 -14.53
C THR A 97 -4.29 -4.07 -13.56
N ILE A 98 -5.05 -3.98 -12.47
CA ILE A 98 -5.19 -5.02 -11.46
C ILE A 98 -6.65 -5.41 -11.33
N HIS A 99 -6.92 -6.68 -11.57
CA HIS A 99 -8.25 -7.26 -11.52
C HIS A 99 -8.30 -8.38 -10.49
N SER A 100 -9.50 -8.61 -9.96
CA SER A 100 -9.77 -9.80 -9.17
C SER A 100 -11.07 -10.47 -9.58
N ARG A 101 -11.18 -11.74 -9.22
CA ARG A 101 -12.41 -12.53 -9.35
C ARG A 101 -12.48 -13.52 -8.20
N ASN A 102 -13.58 -13.49 -7.45
CA ASN A 102 -13.84 -14.52 -6.45
C ASN A 102 -14.41 -15.78 -7.13
N ASP A 103 -14.30 -16.95 -6.50
CA ASP A 103 -14.80 -18.19 -7.13
C ASP A 103 -16.35 -18.28 -7.13
N THR A 104 -17.07 -17.31 -6.54
CA THR A 104 -18.54 -17.24 -6.56
C THR A 104 -19.11 -16.45 -7.73
N THR A 105 -18.28 -15.71 -8.46
CA THR A 105 -18.66 -14.93 -9.65
C THR A 105 -17.75 -15.28 -10.82
N ASP A 106 -18.30 -15.29 -12.03
CA ASP A 106 -17.50 -15.51 -13.24
C ASP A 106 -16.89 -14.22 -13.80
N THR A 107 -17.20 -13.05 -13.20
CA THR A 107 -16.85 -11.73 -13.72
C THR A 107 -15.63 -11.14 -13.01
N TRP A 108 -14.64 -10.71 -13.79
CA TRP A 108 -13.51 -9.93 -13.29
C TRP A 108 -13.93 -8.50 -12.92
N THR A 109 -13.45 -8.02 -11.78
CA THR A 109 -13.61 -6.63 -11.32
C THR A 109 -12.27 -5.92 -11.42
N SER A 110 -12.25 -4.72 -12.00
CA SER A 110 -11.05 -3.86 -12.01
C SER A 110 -10.96 -3.10 -10.69
N HIS A 111 -9.81 -3.19 -10.03
CA HIS A 111 -9.56 -2.55 -8.74
C HIS A 111 -8.59 -1.39 -8.84
N ALA A 112 -7.61 -1.49 -9.73
CA ALA A 112 -6.62 -0.44 -9.92
C ALA A 112 -6.15 -0.35 -11.37
N SER A 113 -5.83 0.85 -11.80
CA SER A 113 -5.16 1.13 -13.07
C SER A 113 -4.10 2.20 -12.86
N GLY A 114 -3.00 2.13 -13.59
CA GLY A 114 -1.92 3.09 -13.43
C GLY A 114 -0.87 3.00 -14.52
N THR A 115 0.18 3.81 -14.37
CA THR A 115 1.30 3.88 -15.29
C THR A 115 2.61 3.61 -14.58
N LEU A 116 3.42 2.74 -15.16
CA LEU A 116 4.77 2.43 -14.71
C LEU A 116 5.78 3.18 -15.59
N THR A 117 6.81 3.71 -14.95
CA THR A 117 7.87 4.47 -15.61
C THR A 117 9.23 4.20 -14.97
N LEU A 118 10.28 4.71 -15.60
CA LEU A 118 11.64 4.68 -15.08
C LEU A 118 11.97 6.04 -14.44
N HIS A 119 12.39 6.01 -13.20
CA HIS A 119 12.97 7.15 -12.51
C HIS A 119 14.46 6.94 -12.29
N THR A 120 15.26 7.91 -12.75
CA THR A 120 16.72 7.83 -12.74
C THR A 120 17.39 8.73 -11.71
N GLU A 121 16.65 9.66 -11.11
CA GLU A 121 17.20 10.54 -10.07
C GLU A 121 17.52 9.75 -8.80
N PRO A 122 18.56 10.15 -8.04
CA PRO A 122 18.95 9.48 -6.82
C PRO A 122 17.87 9.63 -5.73
N ALA A 123 17.91 8.71 -4.76
CA ALA A 123 17.06 8.79 -3.59
C ALA A 123 17.25 10.14 -2.87
N PRO A 124 16.17 10.74 -2.33
CA PRO A 124 16.28 11.92 -1.47
C PRO A 124 17.23 11.65 -0.30
N SER A 125 17.98 12.68 0.12
CA SER A 125 18.86 12.57 1.28
C SER A 125 18.06 12.35 2.56
N ALA A 126 18.42 11.35 3.35
CA ALA A 126 17.85 11.13 4.67
C ALA A 126 18.18 12.29 5.64
N PRO A 127 17.30 12.61 6.60
CA PRO A 127 17.60 13.55 7.67
C PRO A 127 18.84 13.11 8.47
N THR A 128 19.66 14.07 8.89
CA THR A 128 20.86 13.79 9.71
C THR A 128 20.55 13.55 11.20
N THR A 129 19.34 13.89 11.64
CA THR A 129 18.84 13.68 13.01
C THR A 129 17.42 13.13 12.96
N TRP A 130 17.12 12.16 13.83
CA TRP A 130 15.81 11.52 13.90
C TRP A 130 15.39 11.32 15.37
N PRO A 131 14.20 11.80 15.79
CA PRO A 131 13.33 12.73 15.04
C PRO A 131 14.02 14.09 14.81
N PRO A 132 13.50 14.97 13.93
CA PRO A 132 14.04 16.30 13.74
C PRO A 132 14.10 17.11 15.05
N THR A 133 15.12 17.95 15.19
CA THR A 133 15.25 18.81 16.37
C THR A 133 14.07 19.78 16.45
N GLY A 134 13.40 19.84 17.61
CA GLY A 134 12.21 20.68 17.81
C GLY A 134 10.88 20.00 17.47
N ALA A 135 10.89 18.76 17.02
CA ALA A 135 9.66 17.97 16.84
C ALA A 135 9.03 17.62 18.20
N THR A 136 7.72 17.78 18.31
CA THR A 136 6.94 17.50 19.52
C THR A 136 6.33 16.10 19.43
N PRO A 137 6.56 15.21 20.41
CA PRO A 137 5.98 13.86 20.37
C PRO A 137 4.45 13.92 20.49
N HIS A 138 3.78 13.02 19.77
CA HIS A 138 2.35 12.75 19.91
C HIS A 138 2.17 11.47 20.72
N ASP A 139 1.23 11.48 21.66
CA ASP A 139 0.92 10.32 22.48
C ASP A 139 0.15 9.28 21.66
N LEU A 140 0.63 8.05 21.62
CA LEU A 140 0.02 6.93 20.91
C LEU A 140 -0.70 5.95 21.85
N THR A 141 -0.87 6.32 23.13
CA THR A 141 -1.65 5.54 24.10
C THR A 141 -3.06 5.31 23.56
N ASP A 142 -3.53 4.06 23.59
CA ASP A 142 -4.83 3.62 23.09
C ASP A 142 -5.12 3.96 21.60
N LEU A 143 -4.07 4.23 20.81
CA LEU A 143 -4.16 4.61 19.40
C LEU A 143 -5.10 3.70 18.59
N TYR A 144 -4.83 2.39 18.61
CA TYR A 144 -5.56 1.45 17.76
C TYR A 144 -6.98 1.18 18.25
N ASP A 145 -7.23 1.33 19.56
CA ASP A 145 -8.58 1.28 20.11
C ASP A 145 -9.40 2.49 19.65
N HIS A 146 -8.81 3.70 19.69
CA HIS A 146 -9.45 4.90 19.15
C HIS A 146 -9.74 4.81 17.64
N LEU A 147 -8.80 4.26 16.87
CA LEU A 147 -9.01 4.01 15.44
C LEU A 147 -10.13 2.99 15.20
N ALA A 148 -10.23 1.95 16.03
CA ALA A 148 -11.30 0.97 15.94
C ALA A 148 -12.69 1.59 16.23
N ASP A 149 -12.79 2.50 17.21
CA ASP A 149 -14.02 3.26 17.49
C ASP A 149 -14.45 4.15 16.30
N GLN A 150 -13.50 4.57 15.46
CA GLN A 150 -13.74 5.29 14.21
C GLN A 150 -13.97 4.37 13.00
N GLY A 151 -13.99 3.06 13.20
CA GLY A 151 -14.23 2.06 12.15
C GLY A 151 -12.98 1.59 11.42
N TYR A 152 -11.77 1.96 11.86
CA TYR A 152 -10.51 1.40 11.35
C TYR A 152 -10.06 0.26 12.27
N THR A 153 -10.57 -0.93 12.03
CA THR A 153 -10.22 -2.12 12.81
C THR A 153 -8.97 -2.77 12.21
N TYR A 154 -7.81 -2.28 12.63
CA TYR A 154 -6.50 -2.84 12.29
C TYR A 154 -6.13 -3.99 13.24
N GLY A 155 -5.90 -5.17 12.69
CA GLY A 155 -5.35 -6.33 13.40
C GLY A 155 -3.83 -6.26 13.53
N PRO A 156 -3.20 -7.25 14.20
CA PRO A 156 -1.81 -7.21 14.62
C PRO A 156 -0.80 -6.89 13.52
N ALA A 157 -1.01 -7.35 12.28
CA ALA A 157 -0.10 -7.08 11.17
C ALA A 157 -0.04 -5.60 10.75
N PHE A 158 -1.12 -4.85 10.96
CA PHE A 158 -1.24 -3.43 10.57
C PHE A 158 -0.92 -2.47 11.72
N GLN A 159 -0.70 -2.98 12.94
CA GLN A 159 -0.40 -2.15 14.11
C GLN A 159 1.09 -1.78 14.22
N GLY A 160 1.63 -1.19 13.15
CA GLY A 160 3.07 -0.94 12.99
C GLY A 160 3.57 0.43 13.47
N LEU A 161 2.70 1.40 13.74
CA LEU A 161 3.10 2.76 14.15
C LEU A 161 3.62 2.75 15.60
N THR A 162 4.91 2.99 15.78
CA THR A 162 5.57 2.92 17.10
C THR A 162 5.91 4.27 17.70
N ALA A 163 6.08 5.31 16.88
CA ALA A 163 6.30 6.67 17.36
C ALA A 163 5.81 7.70 16.33
N LEU A 164 5.35 8.85 16.82
CA LEU A 164 4.84 9.95 16.00
C LEU A 164 5.28 11.29 16.61
N TRP A 165 5.72 12.22 15.77
CA TRP A 165 6.06 13.59 16.14
C TRP A 165 5.46 14.59 15.15
N HIS A 166 5.14 15.78 15.67
CA HIS A 166 4.72 16.95 14.88
C HIS A 166 5.85 17.98 14.83
N HIS A 167 6.07 18.57 13.66
CA HIS A 167 6.98 19.70 13.50
C HIS A 167 6.40 20.69 12.49
N GLY A 168 5.75 21.74 13.01
CA GLY A 168 4.94 22.62 12.16
C GLY A 168 3.73 21.88 11.61
N THR A 169 3.60 21.82 10.29
CA THR A 169 2.56 21.06 9.57
C THR A 169 2.98 19.63 9.26
N ASP A 170 4.26 19.29 9.43
CA ASP A 170 4.81 18.00 9.04
C ASP A 170 4.65 16.97 10.16
N LEU A 171 4.49 15.71 9.73
CA LEU A 171 4.45 14.54 10.60
C LEU A 171 5.68 13.69 10.37
N TYR A 172 6.25 13.17 11.46
CA TYR A 172 7.35 12.21 11.43
C TYR A 172 6.93 10.96 12.19
N ALA A 173 7.15 9.78 11.62
CA ALA A 173 6.73 8.54 12.25
C ALA A 173 7.76 7.42 12.11
N GLU A 174 7.86 6.59 13.14
CA GLU A 174 8.56 5.31 13.07
C GLU A 174 7.54 4.18 12.93
N ILE A 175 7.74 3.36 11.90
CA ILE A 175 6.90 2.20 11.63
C ILE A 175 7.76 0.96 11.68
N ASN A 176 7.32 -0.06 12.41
CA ASN A 176 7.94 -1.37 12.44
C ASN A 176 6.98 -2.42 11.91
N LEU A 177 7.46 -3.28 11.02
CA LEU A 177 6.72 -4.45 10.59
C LEU A 177 6.65 -5.42 11.78
N PRO A 178 5.45 -5.81 12.23
CA PRO A 178 5.31 -6.73 13.36
C PRO A 178 6.03 -8.06 13.10
N SER A 179 6.73 -8.57 14.12
CA SER A 179 7.70 -9.69 14.01
C SER A 179 7.12 -11.03 13.54
N HIS A 180 5.80 -11.21 13.59
CA HIS A 180 5.10 -12.38 13.08
C HIS A 180 4.85 -12.32 11.56
N THR A 181 5.26 -11.23 10.91
CA THR A 181 5.07 -11.01 9.48
C THR A 181 6.36 -11.30 8.73
N ASN A 182 6.29 -12.00 7.59
CA ASN A 182 7.47 -12.25 6.77
C ASN A 182 7.71 -11.10 5.78
N PRO A 183 8.81 -10.31 5.92
CA PRO A 183 9.10 -9.20 5.02
C PRO A 183 9.68 -9.65 3.67
N THR A 184 10.33 -10.81 3.59
CA THR A 184 11.32 -11.11 2.52
C THR A 184 10.74 -11.36 1.15
N ASP A 185 9.42 -11.53 1.04
CA ASP A 185 8.82 -11.97 -0.20
C ASP A 185 8.06 -10.83 -0.92
N HIS A 186 7.77 -9.75 -0.20
CA HIS A 186 7.13 -8.54 -0.73
C HIS A 186 8.16 -7.52 -1.19
N THR A 187 7.84 -6.75 -2.23
CA THR A 187 8.69 -5.64 -2.66
C THR A 187 8.72 -4.56 -1.57
N LEU A 188 7.54 -4.23 -1.04
CA LEU A 188 7.32 -3.46 0.18
C LEU A 188 6.09 -4.04 0.89
N HIS A 189 6.26 -4.56 2.12
CA HIS A 189 5.16 -5.25 2.79
C HIS A 189 3.91 -4.33 2.90
N PRO A 190 2.72 -4.75 2.40
CA PRO A 190 1.54 -3.89 2.35
C PRO A 190 1.14 -3.30 3.72
N ALA A 191 1.21 -4.11 4.78
CA ALA A 191 0.89 -3.65 6.12
C ALA A 191 1.90 -2.63 6.69
N LEU A 192 3.18 -2.70 6.26
CA LEU A 192 4.20 -1.71 6.66
C LEU A 192 3.94 -0.37 5.97
N LEU A 193 3.62 -0.40 4.67
CA LEU A 193 3.26 0.82 3.93
C LEU A 193 1.91 1.39 4.42
N ASP A 194 0.95 0.54 4.79
CA ASP A 194 -0.35 1.01 5.29
C ASP A 194 -0.19 1.73 6.63
N ALA A 195 0.57 1.15 7.56
CA ALA A 195 0.88 1.77 8.85
C ALA A 195 1.60 3.13 8.70
N ALA A 196 2.36 3.35 7.63
CA ALA A 196 2.96 4.64 7.32
C ALA A 196 1.93 5.75 7.03
N LEU A 197 0.68 5.40 6.73
CA LEU A 197 -0.41 6.35 6.49
C LEU A 197 -1.24 6.66 7.74
N HIS A 198 -1.14 5.85 8.80
CA HIS A 198 -1.91 6.02 10.03
C HIS A 198 -1.75 7.41 10.68
N PRO A 199 -0.57 8.06 10.64
CA PRO A 199 -0.43 9.44 11.12
C PRO A 199 -1.40 10.45 10.46
N LEU A 200 -1.78 10.22 9.21
CA LEU A 200 -2.71 11.10 8.49
C LEU A 200 -4.13 11.01 9.05
N ILE A 201 -4.53 9.82 9.48
CA ILE A 201 -5.84 9.60 10.12
C ILE A 201 -5.87 10.42 11.42
N LEU A 202 -4.83 10.30 12.25
CA LEU A 202 -4.68 11.03 13.51
C LEU A 202 -4.64 12.55 13.37
N ASN A 203 -4.06 13.07 12.30
CA ASN A 203 -4.02 14.52 12.08
C ASN A 203 -5.41 15.10 11.71
N THR A 204 -6.34 14.24 11.25
CA THR A 204 -7.70 14.64 10.88
C THR A 204 -8.74 14.48 11.99
N THR A 205 -8.43 13.80 13.10
CA THR A 205 -9.40 13.47 14.17
C THR A 205 -9.81 14.65 15.04
N ASN A 206 -9.25 15.85 14.84
CA ASN A 206 -9.70 17.06 15.53
C ASN A 206 -11.07 17.58 15.03
N GLU A 207 -11.59 17.04 13.93
CA GLU A 207 -12.95 17.28 13.45
C GLU A 207 -13.69 15.93 13.32
N PRO A 208 -14.87 15.75 13.92
CA PRO A 208 -15.64 14.52 13.80
C PRO A 208 -16.11 14.34 12.35
N THR A 209 -15.31 13.63 11.55
CA THR A 209 -15.72 13.21 10.21
C THR A 209 -16.55 11.94 10.33
N THR A 210 -17.69 11.89 9.65
CA THR A 210 -18.59 10.72 9.65
C THR A 210 -18.16 9.65 8.65
N THR A 211 -17.02 9.81 7.98
CA THR A 211 -16.59 8.98 6.85
C THR A 211 -15.13 8.58 6.98
N GLN A 212 -14.85 7.28 6.92
CA GLN A 212 -13.48 6.75 6.89
C GLN A 212 -12.80 7.18 5.58
N ARG A 213 -11.56 7.66 5.69
CA ARG A 213 -10.67 8.02 4.61
C ARG A 213 -9.80 6.82 4.28
N ILE A 214 -9.80 6.43 3.01
CA ILE A 214 -8.93 5.39 2.48
C ILE A 214 -8.15 5.94 1.28
N PRO A 215 -6.93 5.45 1.00
CA PRO A 215 -6.19 5.86 -0.17
C PRO A 215 -6.99 5.64 -1.45
N PHE A 216 -6.98 6.63 -2.36
CA PHE A 216 -7.69 6.58 -3.63
C PHE A 216 -6.73 6.65 -4.82
N ALA A 217 -5.72 7.52 -4.76
CA ALA A 217 -4.75 7.70 -5.82
C ALA A 217 -3.34 7.83 -5.25
N TRP A 218 -2.38 7.28 -5.96
CA TRP A 218 -0.95 7.36 -5.67
C TRP A 218 -0.25 7.99 -6.87
N ASN A 219 0.68 8.89 -6.63
CA ASN A 219 1.44 9.55 -7.68
C ASN A 219 2.92 9.50 -7.35
N ASN A 220 3.75 9.25 -8.36
CA ASN A 220 5.20 9.32 -8.30
C ASN A 220 5.81 8.46 -7.16
N ILE A 221 5.38 7.21 -7.02
CA ILE A 221 5.93 6.27 -6.04
C ILE A 221 7.17 5.61 -6.63
N THR A 222 8.35 5.94 -6.10
CA THR A 222 9.62 5.34 -6.49
C THR A 222 10.18 4.48 -5.36
N LEU A 223 10.62 3.27 -5.68
CA LEU A 223 11.25 2.38 -4.72
C LEU A 223 12.78 2.47 -4.82
N HIS A 224 13.42 2.87 -3.72
CA HIS A 224 14.88 2.99 -3.63
C HIS A 224 15.54 1.80 -2.90
N ALA A 225 14.80 1.05 -2.08
CA ALA A 225 15.26 -0.11 -1.35
C ALA A 225 14.13 -1.13 -1.20
N THR A 226 14.44 -2.42 -1.12
CA THR A 226 13.45 -3.51 -1.04
C THR A 226 13.52 -4.22 0.31
N HIS A 227 12.39 -4.84 0.70
CA HIS A 227 12.26 -5.63 1.93
C HIS A 227 12.57 -4.90 3.25
N PRO A 228 12.20 -3.61 3.43
CA PRO A 228 12.37 -2.96 4.72
C PRO A 228 11.48 -3.61 5.78
N THR A 229 11.97 -3.67 7.01
CA THR A 229 11.18 -4.05 8.20
C THR A 229 10.86 -2.85 9.09
N THR A 230 11.52 -1.71 8.85
CA THR A 230 11.35 -0.48 9.60
C THR A 230 11.35 0.68 8.62
N LEU A 231 10.45 1.65 8.83
CA LEU A 231 10.39 2.89 8.08
C LEU A 231 10.53 4.08 9.03
N HIS A 232 11.31 5.06 8.59
CA HIS A 232 11.23 6.43 9.05
C HIS A 232 10.43 7.21 8.02
N VAL A 233 9.28 7.75 8.43
CA VAL A 233 8.29 8.34 7.54
C VAL A 233 8.22 9.83 7.81
N HIS A 234 8.31 10.65 6.76
CA HIS A 234 8.06 12.09 6.80
C HIS A 234 6.89 12.39 5.87
N LEU A 235 5.85 13.03 6.41
CA LEU A 235 4.63 13.38 5.68
C LEU A 235 4.45 14.90 5.76
N THR A 236 4.22 15.52 4.61
CA THR A 236 3.92 16.95 4.50
C THR A 236 2.54 17.10 3.86
N PRO A 237 1.49 17.32 4.67
CA PRO A 237 0.15 17.60 4.13
C PRO A 237 0.20 18.84 3.21
N THR A 238 -0.19 18.67 1.95
CA THR A 238 -0.22 19.77 0.96
C THR A 238 -1.60 20.39 0.83
N THR A 239 -2.65 19.59 1.02
CA THR A 239 -4.06 20.01 1.12
C THR A 239 -4.80 19.09 2.11
N PRO A 240 -6.07 19.35 2.48
CA PRO A 240 -6.79 18.49 3.45
C PRO A 240 -6.88 17.00 3.06
N ASP A 241 -6.80 16.69 1.76
CA ASP A 241 -6.94 15.33 1.23
C ASP A 241 -5.71 14.91 0.40
N THR A 242 -4.58 15.60 0.55
CA THR A 242 -3.34 15.29 -0.20
C THR A 242 -2.11 15.49 0.67
N VAL A 243 -1.16 14.58 0.50
CA VAL A 243 0.12 14.51 1.21
C VAL A 243 1.22 14.36 0.18
#